data_AF-U4TTG1-F1
#
_entry.id   AF-U4TTG1-F1
#
_cell.length_a   1.000
_cell.length_b   1.000
_cell.length_c   1.000
_cell.angle_alpha   90.00
_cell.angle_beta   90.00
_cell.angle_gamma   90.00
#
_symmetry.space_group_name_H-M   'P 1'
#
loop_
_entity.id
_entity.type
_entity.pdbx_description
1 polymer ?
#
loop_
_entity_poly.entity_id
_entity_poly.type
_entity_poly.pdbx_seq_one_letter_code
_entity_poly.pdbx_strand_id
1 'polypeptide(L)'
;MVVADNSWIGPKFQALRKERGVTLKEATDGICSVAALSKFENGKAQLSATDMVALVNRLHLDWSLFVPKSERYFNGTFSQAFSAFRSYPSYIAWKEFSRKMTIMEENRQPQNRSGIFAAHLIGHILYPDMVPLNPLIVDRTVDYLFRMTDWSEADKILASALIKVRPSSVDSAEHYMTDRAKAHVNLRDALRADVPLVTQLALLRGRQGHFQQAHALIELVQKIGSPGDGGEYPVAEIRLTEFAITVLEQPKQAQRFKQEFVKLINGFTLFGADNYLSQFIEWNQLTFMLVAQGDDHHEG
;
A
#
# COMPACT_ATOMS: atom_id res chain seq x y z
N MET A 1 21.40 1.34 14.76
CA MET A 1 21.68 0.89 13.38
C MET A 1 21.41 -0.60 13.32
N VAL A 2 20.25 -1.04 12.83
CA VAL A 2 20.07 -2.45 12.48
C VAL A 2 20.48 -2.55 11.03
N VAL A 3 21.75 -2.89 10.78
CA VAL A 3 22.17 -3.35 9.46
C VAL A 3 21.33 -4.60 9.20
N ALA A 4 20.56 -4.63 8.11
CA ALA A 4 19.86 -5.84 7.73
C ALA A 4 20.89 -6.97 7.66
N ASP A 5 20.72 -7.98 8.53
CA ASP A 5 21.63 -9.11 8.56
C ASP A 5 21.40 -9.95 7.30
N ASN A 6 22.18 -9.62 6.27
CA ASN A 6 22.13 -10.29 4.97
C ASN A 6 23.04 -11.53 4.94
N SER A 7 23.54 -11.99 6.09
CA SER A 7 24.43 -13.16 6.18
C SER A 7 23.82 -14.46 5.68
N TRP A 8 22.48 -14.55 5.65
CA TRP A 8 21.74 -15.73 5.17
C TRP A 8 21.72 -15.89 3.65
N ILE A 9 21.98 -14.82 2.88
CA ILE A 9 21.87 -14.82 1.41
C ILE A 9 22.90 -15.77 0.79
N GLY A 10 24.17 -15.68 1.22
CA GLY A 10 25.26 -16.50 0.73
C GLY A 10 25.03 -18.01 0.93
N PRO A 11 24.75 -18.48 2.17
CA PRO A 11 24.42 -19.87 2.43
C PRO A 11 23.21 -20.38 1.63
N LYS A 12 22.19 -19.53 1.43
CA LYS A 12 21.05 -19.90 0.58
C LYS A 12 21.44 -20.06 -0.88
N PHE A 13 22.24 -19.14 -1.42
CA PHE A 13 22.75 -19.23 -2.78
C PHE A 13 23.55 -20.52 -2.97
N GLN A 14 24.40 -20.87 -2.00
CA GLN A 14 25.17 -22.11 -2.02
C GLN A 14 24.27 -23.35 -2.12
N ALA A 15 23.21 -23.42 -1.33
CA ALA A 15 22.27 -24.53 -1.36
C ALA A 15 21.63 -24.68 -2.74
N LEU A 16 21.13 -23.58 -3.31
CA LEU A 16 20.50 -23.54 -4.63
C LEU A 16 21.45 -23.88 -5.78
N ARG A 17 22.72 -23.47 -5.67
CA ARG A 17 23.77 -23.83 -6.63
C ARG A 17 24.08 -25.32 -6.59
N LYS A 18 24.27 -25.87 -5.38
CA LYS A 18 24.57 -27.30 -5.17
C LYS A 18 23.42 -28.19 -5.62
N GLU A 19 22.17 -27.79 -5.37
CA GLU A 19 20.96 -28.48 -5.83
C GLU A 19 20.93 -28.62 -7.37
N ARG A 20 21.43 -27.62 -8.09
CA ARG A 20 21.55 -27.64 -9.56
C ARG A 20 22.79 -28.35 -10.08
N GLY A 21 23.62 -28.92 -9.20
CA GLY A 21 24.86 -29.59 -9.59
C GLY A 21 25.94 -28.67 -10.16
N VAL A 22 25.81 -27.35 -10.03
CA VAL A 22 26.77 -26.39 -10.61
C VAL A 22 27.95 -26.21 -9.66
N THR A 23 29.18 -26.34 -10.17
CA THR A 23 30.40 -26.11 -9.40
C THR A 23 30.66 -24.62 -9.16
N LEU A 24 31.54 -24.28 -8.22
CA LEU A 24 31.94 -22.89 -8.02
C LEU A 24 32.53 -22.29 -9.29
N LYS A 25 33.38 -23.05 -9.99
CA LYS A 25 34.07 -22.58 -11.21
C LYS A 25 33.07 -22.24 -12.31
N GLU A 26 32.09 -23.10 -12.55
CA GLU A 26 31.03 -22.88 -13.55
C GLU A 26 30.13 -21.70 -13.19
N ALA A 27 29.80 -21.56 -11.90
CA ALA A 27 28.99 -20.43 -11.43
C ALA A 27 29.74 -19.10 -11.62
N THR A 28 31.04 -19.04 -11.33
CA THR A 28 31.82 -17.80 -11.37
C THR A 28 32.35 -17.41 -12.74
N ASP A 29 32.28 -18.28 -13.74
CA ASP A 29 32.93 -18.06 -15.04
C ASP A 29 32.50 -16.75 -15.70
N GLY A 30 33.48 -15.88 -15.95
CA GLY A 30 33.30 -14.53 -16.49
C GLY A 30 32.60 -13.52 -15.58
N ILE A 31 32.37 -13.83 -14.29
CA ILE A 31 31.64 -12.98 -13.34
C ILE A 31 32.54 -12.51 -12.21
N CYS A 32 33.02 -13.43 -11.37
CA CYS A 32 33.85 -13.11 -10.21
C CYS A 32 34.89 -14.21 -9.96
N SER A 33 35.68 -14.10 -8.89
CA SER A 33 36.63 -15.17 -8.55
C SER A 33 35.94 -16.29 -7.75
N VAL A 34 36.38 -17.55 -7.96
CA VAL A 34 35.97 -18.71 -7.15
C VAL A 34 36.12 -18.44 -5.65
N ALA A 35 37.20 -17.77 -5.25
CA ALA A 35 37.46 -17.41 -3.87
C ALA A 35 36.44 -16.39 -3.33
N ALA A 36 36.02 -15.41 -4.14
CA ALA A 36 35.00 -14.44 -3.77
C ALA A 36 33.63 -15.12 -3.57
N LEU A 37 33.19 -15.95 -4.53
CA LEU A 37 31.93 -16.70 -4.39
C LEU A 37 31.98 -17.64 -3.18
N SER A 38 33.10 -18.35 -2.96
CA SER A 38 33.25 -19.23 -1.80
C SER A 38 33.16 -18.46 -0.48
N LYS A 39 33.83 -17.31 -0.34
CA LYS A 39 33.73 -16.49 0.88
C LYS A 39 32.31 -15.97 1.08
N PHE A 40 31.64 -15.53 0.02
CA PHE A 40 30.24 -15.09 0.07
C PHE A 40 29.30 -16.22 0.51
N GLU A 41 29.39 -17.39 -0.11
CA GLU A 41 28.58 -18.56 0.22
C GLU A 41 28.73 -19.00 1.69
N ASN A 42 29.89 -18.73 2.29
CA ASN A 42 30.18 -19.04 3.69
C ASN A 42 29.92 -17.86 4.65
N GLY A 43 29.31 -16.75 4.17
CA GLY A 43 29.03 -15.57 5.00
C GLY A 43 30.27 -14.76 5.41
N LYS A 44 31.42 -15.01 4.79
CA LYS A 44 32.72 -14.39 5.12
C LYS A 44 33.02 -13.13 4.32
N ALA A 45 32.25 -12.86 3.27
CA ALA A 45 32.39 -11.66 2.44
C ALA A 45 31.05 -11.30 1.81
N GLN A 46 30.93 -10.06 1.35
CA GLN A 46 29.82 -9.61 0.49
C GLN A 46 30.27 -9.64 -0.97
N LEU A 47 29.31 -9.87 -1.87
CA LEU A 47 29.50 -9.65 -3.30
C LEU A 47 29.03 -8.25 -3.69
N SER A 48 29.53 -7.75 -4.82
CA SER A 48 28.92 -6.58 -5.43
C SER A 48 27.49 -6.91 -5.89
N ALA A 49 26.62 -5.91 -5.97
CA ALA A 49 25.27 -6.09 -6.48
C ALA A 49 25.28 -6.64 -7.93
N THR A 50 26.20 -6.15 -8.75
CA THR A 50 26.38 -6.59 -10.15
C THR A 50 26.73 -8.07 -10.25
N ASP A 51 27.68 -8.54 -9.42
CA ASP A 51 28.08 -9.95 -9.41
C ASP A 51 26.95 -10.85 -8.94
N MET A 52 26.23 -10.44 -7.88
CA MET A 52 25.06 -11.18 -7.40
C MET A 52 24.00 -11.30 -8.50
N VAL A 53 23.76 -10.23 -9.26
CA VAL A 53 22.80 -10.26 -10.37
C VAL A 53 23.21 -11.24 -11.46
N ALA A 54 24.47 -11.18 -11.89
CA ALA A 54 24.98 -12.09 -12.90
C ALA A 54 24.92 -13.55 -12.44
N LEU A 55 25.22 -13.82 -11.16
CA LEU A 55 25.18 -15.17 -10.56
C LEU A 55 23.76 -15.73 -10.43
N VAL A 56 22.79 -14.92 -9.99
CA VAL A 56 21.37 -15.30 -9.92
C VAL A 56 20.85 -15.66 -11.31
N ASN A 57 21.16 -14.82 -12.31
CA ASN A 57 20.79 -15.08 -13.70
C ASN A 57 21.46 -16.34 -14.26
N ARG A 58 22.75 -16.56 -13.96
CA ARG A 58 23.51 -17.76 -14.40
C ARG A 58 22.89 -19.06 -13.91
N LEU A 59 22.35 -19.07 -12.70
CA LEU A 59 21.70 -20.24 -12.12
C LEU A 59 20.20 -20.32 -12.43
N HIS A 60 19.68 -19.42 -13.26
CA HIS A 60 18.24 -19.28 -13.56
C HIS A 60 17.39 -19.26 -12.29
N LEU A 61 17.85 -18.48 -11.30
CA LEU A 61 17.16 -18.30 -10.03
C LEU A 61 16.22 -17.10 -10.10
N ASP A 62 15.07 -17.22 -9.45
CA ASP A 62 14.20 -16.09 -9.20
C ASP A 62 14.72 -15.27 -8.00
N TRP A 63 14.83 -13.96 -8.18
CA TRP A 63 15.17 -12.99 -7.15
C TRP A 63 14.27 -13.07 -5.92
N SER A 64 13.01 -13.49 -6.08
CA SER A 64 12.08 -13.69 -4.97
C SER A 64 12.64 -14.64 -3.91
N LEU A 65 13.55 -15.56 -4.28
CA LEU A 65 14.24 -16.45 -3.36
C LEU A 65 15.17 -15.72 -2.39
N PHE A 66 15.70 -14.55 -2.74
CA PHE A 66 16.63 -13.79 -1.91
C PHE A 66 15.98 -12.61 -1.19
N VAL A 67 14.66 -12.50 -1.28
CA VAL A 67 13.87 -11.59 -0.44
C VAL A 67 13.51 -12.33 0.86
N PRO A 68 13.83 -11.79 2.05
CA PRO A 68 13.40 -12.34 3.34
C PRO A 68 11.90 -12.66 3.33
N LYS A 69 11.48 -13.76 3.97
CA LYS A 69 10.05 -14.13 4.01
C LYS A 69 9.18 -13.06 4.70
N SER A 70 9.76 -12.27 5.61
CA SER A 70 9.15 -11.09 6.24
C SER A 70 9.11 -9.84 5.33
N GLU A 71 9.71 -9.93 4.14
CA GLU A 71 9.86 -8.84 3.15
C GLU A 71 9.17 -9.15 1.82
N ARG A 72 8.76 -10.40 1.57
CA ARG A 72 7.92 -10.79 0.41
C ARG A 72 6.52 -10.16 0.43
N TYR A 73 6.11 -9.66 1.59
CA TYR A 73 4.98 -8.76 1.74
C TYR A 73 5.54 -7.55 2.48
N PHE A 74 5.49 -6.37 1.85
CA PHE A 74 5.79 -5.08 2.50
C PHE A 74 7.27 -4.79 2.81
N ASN A 75 8.05 -4.48 1.77
CA ASN A 75 9.38 -3.91 1.88
C ASN A 75 9.34 -2.48 2.44
N GLY A 76 9.48 -2.38 3.75
CA GLY A 76 9.75 -1.15 4.48
C GLY A 76 9.57 -1.36 5.97
N THR A 77 10.54 -0.95 6.79
CA THR A 77 10.34 -0.72 8.22
C THR A 77 9.11 0.17 8.50
N PHE A 78 8.75 1.04 7.54
CA PHE A 78 7.48 1.75 7.49
C PHE A 78 6.29 0.78 7.42
N SER A 79 6.18 -0.03 6.37
CA SER A 79 5.01 -0.86 6.12
C SER A 79 4.81 -1.94 7.18
N GLN A 80 5.88 -2.48 7.77
CA GLN A 80 5.79 -3.38 8.93
C GLN A 80 5.27 -2.66 10.17
N ALA A 81 5.81 -1.48 10.48
CA ALA A 81 5.36 -0.69 11.63
C ALA A 81 3.91 -0.20 11.44
N PHE A 82 3.55 0.18 10.22
CA PHE A 82 2.21 0.59 9.84
C PHE A 82 1.24 -0.59 9.88
N SER A 83 1.62 -1.77 9.38
CA SER A 83 0.80 -2.98 9.47
C SER A 83 0.57 -3.39 10.93
N ALA A 84 1.61 -3.33 11.78
CA ALA A 84 1.46 -3.63 13.21
C ALA A 84 0.51 -2.65 13.89
N PHE A 85 0.61 -1.37 13.56
CA PHE A 85 -0.34 -0.34 14.00
C PHE A 85 -1.76 -0.62 13.50
N ARG A 86 -1.92 -0.93 12.21
CA ARG A 86 -3.21 -1.23 11.58
C ARG A 86 -3.88 -2.46 12.18
N SER A 87 -3.13 -3.47 12.60
CA SER A 87 -3.73 -4.67 13.18
C SER A 87 -4.40 -4.41 14.53
N TYR A 88 -3.90 -3.43 15.29
CA TYR A 88 -4.41 -3.08 16.62
C TYR A 88 -4.35 -1.55 16.83
N PRO A 89 -5.21 -0.78 16.16
CA PRO A 89 -5.15 0.67 16.19
C PRO A 89 -5.51 1.17 17.59
N SER A 90 -4.56 1.85 18.23
CA SER A 90 -4.73 2.54 19.50
C SER A 90 -3.80 3.74 19.56
N TYR A 91 -4.09 4.69 20.44
CA TYR A 91 -3.22 5.84 20.64
C TYR A 91 -1.79 5.43 21.06
N ILE A 92 -1.66 4.37 21.87
CA ILE A 92 -0.36 3.81 22.26
C ILE A 92 0.37 3.22 21.05
N ALA A 93 -0.33 2.44 20.22
CA ALA A 93 0.24 1.87 19.00
C ALA A 93 0.65 2.96 18.00
N TRP A 94 -0.14 4.02 17.86
CA TRP A 94 0.21 5.18 17.03
C TRP A 94 1.45 5.91 17.57
N LYS A 95 1.56 6.12 18.89
CA LYS A 95 2.76 6.72 19.49
C LYS A 95 4.01 5.91 19.16
N GLU A 96 3.93 4.59 19.27
CA GLU A 96 5.06 3.71 18.96
C GLU A 96 5.39 3.75 17.46
N PHE A 97 4.38 3.75 16.58
CA PHE A 97 4.57 3.93 15.15
C PHE A 97 5.26 5.27 14.82
N SER A 98 4.75 6.38 15.36
CA SER A 98 5.29 7.73 15.16
C SER A 98 6.73 7.87 15.69
N ARG A 99 7.01 7.28 16.86
CA ARG A 99 8.36 7.21 17.43
C ARG A 99 9.32 6.45 16.52
N LYS A 100 8.90 5.29 15.99
CA LYS A 100 9.71 4.53 15.03
C LYS A 100 10.00 5.35 13.77
N MET A 101 9.01 6.07 13.22
CA MET A 101 9.21 6.92 12.04
C MET A 101 10.20 8.05 12.32
N THR A 102 10.11 8.66 13.50
CA THR A 102 11.03 9.72 13.93
C THR A 102 12.49 9.22 13.95
N ILE A 103 12.73 8.06 14.57
CA ILE A 103 14.06 7.46 14.67
C ILE A 103 14.59 7.05 13.28
N MET A 104 13.73 6.48 12.44
CA MET A 104 14.12 6.01 11.12
C MET A 104 14.52 7.14 10.17
N GLU A 105 13.88 8.31 10.30
CA GLU A 105 14.07 9.42 9.39
C GLU A 105 14.86 10.58 10.02
N GLU A 106 15.44 10.38 11.20
CA GLU A 106 16.19 11.39 11.95
C GLU A 106 17.33 12.01 11.11
N ASN A 107 18.02 11.18 10.33
CA ASN A 107 19.14 11.58 9.48
C ASN A 107 18.73 11.99 8.05
N ARG A 108 17.44 11.89 7.70
CA ARG A 108 16.97 12.31 6.37
C ARG A 108 16.86 13.83 6.32
N GLN A 109 17.08 14.39 5.14
CA GLN A 109 16.77 15.80 4.89
C GLN A 109 15.30 16.07 5.25
N PRO A 110 14.97 17.18 5.94
CA PRO A 110 13.61 17.44 6.44
C PRO A 110 12.50 17.33 5.39
N GLN A 111 12.78 17.66 4.14
CA GLN A 111 11.86 17.58 3.01
C GLN A 111 11.57 16.15 2.54
N ASN A 112 12.35 15.15 2.94
CA ASN A 112 12.28 13.75 2.46
C ASN A 112 11.89 12.78 3.59
N ARG A 113 11.07 13.25 4.54
CA ARG A 113 10.64 12.50 5.74
C ARG A 113 9.19 12.01 5.60
N SER A 114 8.90 11.25 4.54
CA SER A 114 7.54 10.81 4.22
C SER A 114 6.92 9.92 5.30
N GLY A 115 7.73 9.13 6.02
CA GLY A 115 7.26 8.34 7.16
C GLY A 115 6.74 9.21 8.31
N ILE A 116 7.46 10.28 8.67
CA ILE A 116 7.02 11.23 9.70
C ILE A 116 5.78 12.00 9.23
N PHE A 117 5.74 12.44 7.97
CA PHE A 117 4.57 13.11 7.42
C PHE A 117 3.34 12.21 7.49
N ALA A 118 3.48 10.94 7.11
CA ALA A 118 2.40 9.97 7.15
C ALA A 118 1.92 9.74 8.59
N ALA A 119 2.85 9.57 9.54
CA ALA A 119 2.51 9.40 10.95
C ALA A 119 1.75 10.60 11.53
N HIS A 120 2.09 11.82 11.12
CA HIS A 120 1.37 13.03 11.54
C HIS A 120 -0.04 13.07 10.95
N LEU A 121 -0.18 12.91 9.62
CA LEU A 121 -1.48 12.99 8.96
C LEU A 121 -2.43 11.87 9.42
N ILE A 122 -1.93 10.64 9.54
CA ILE A 122 -2.69 9.51 10.08
C ILE A 122 -3.08 9.77 11.55
N GLY A 123 -2.15 10.30 12.35
CA GLY A 123 -2.42 10.66 13.74
C GLY A 123 -3.54 11.69 13.86
N HIS A 124 -3.52 12.73 13.01
CA HIS A 124 -4.59 13.73 12.97
C HIS A 124 -5.94 13.13 12.56
N ILE A 125 -5.96 12.26 11.54
CA ILE A 125 -7.20 11.63 11.07
C ILE A 125 -7.84 10.76 12.16
N LEU A 126 -7.05 10.00 12.91
CA LEU A 126 -7.55 9.03 13.88
C LEU A 126 -7.71 9.60 15.30
N TYR A 127 -6.91 10.60 15.67
CA TYR A 127 -6.85 11.18 17.00
C TYR A 127 -6.77 12.72 16.95
N PRO A 128 -7.74 13.40 16.32
CA PRO A 128 -7.66 14.84 16.02
C PRO A 128 -7.46 15.72 17.26
N ASP A 129 -8.06 15.35 18.39
CA ASP A 129 -7.93 16.08 19.66
C ASP A 129 -6.53 15.98 20.27
N MET A 130 -5.82 14.88 20.00
CA MET A 130 -4.48 14.62 20.53
C MET A 130 -3.37 15.00 19.55
N VAL A 131 -3.67 15.04 18.26
CA VAL A 131 -2.74 15.31 17.17
C VAL A 131 -3.35 16.42 16.29
N PRO A 132 -3.19 17.69 16.68
CA PRO A 132 -3.69 18.80 15.87
C PRO A 132 -2.97 18.82 14.51
N LEU A 133 -3.72 19.17 13.46
CA LEU A 133 -3.16 19.28 12.12
C LEU A 133 -2.09 20.38 12.10
N ASN A 134 -0.92 20.05 11.58
CA ASN A 134 0.18 21.00 11.41
C ASN A 134 0.21 21.45 9.95
N PRO A 135 -0.16 22.71 9.63
CA PRO A 135 -0.22 23.20 8.25
C PRO A 135 1.11 23.06 7.51
N LEU A 136 2.25 23.25 8.20
CA LEU A 136 3.57 23.11 7.61
C LEU A 136 3.86 21.67 7.16
N ILE A 137 3.35 20.67 7.87
CA ILE A 137 3.49 19.26 7.45
C ILE A 137 2.61 19.00 6.22
N VAL A 138 1.41 19.57 6.16
CA VAL A 138 0.53 19.46 4.98
C VAL A 138 1.22 20.03 3.74
N ASP A 139 1.76 21.25 3.85
CA ASP A 139 2.44 21.91 2.73
C ASP A 139 3.70 21.14 2.30
N ARG A 140 4.52 20.67 3.24
CA ARG A 140 5.67 19.82 2.94
C ARG A 140 5.29 18.50 2.30
N THR A 141 4.13 17.94 2.65
CA THR A 141 3.63 16.70 2.06
C THR A 141 3.24 16.92 0.61
N VAL A 142 2.56 18.03 0.29
CA VAL A 142 2.26 18.45 -1.08
C VAL A 142 3.56 18.58 -1.87
N ASP A 143 4.51 19.39 -1.38
CA ASP A 143 5.79 19.60 -2.06
C ASP A 143 6.54 18.29 -2.27
N TYR A 144 6.55 17.41 -1.27
CA TYR A 144 7.20 16.11 -1.36
C TYR A 144 6.57 15.23 -2.45
N LEU A 145 5.26 14.98 -2.38
CA LEU A 145 4.58 14.05 -3.28
C LEU A 145 4.64 14.51 -4.74
N PHE A 146 4.46 15.81 -5.00
CA PHE A 146 4.41 16.33 -6.37
C PHE A 146 5.78 16.62 -6.99
N ARG A 147 6.88 16.44 -6.23
CA ARG A 147 8.24 16.39 -6.80
C ARG A 147 8.66 15.00 -7.25
N MET A 148 7.95 13.96 -6.81
CA MET A 148 8.32 12.57 -7.04
C MET A 148 7.58 12.02 -8.26
N THR A 149 8.32 11.39 -9.18
CA THR A 149 7.75 10.69 -10.34
C THR A 149 7.21 9.32 -9.96
N ASP A 150 7.85 8.64 -9.02
CA ASP A 150 7.47 7.31 -8.55
C ASP A 150 7.18 7.33 -7.06
N TRP A 151 5.97 6.89 -6.71
CA TRP A 151 5.50 6.79 -5.33
C TRP A 151 5.73 5.37 -4.80
N SER A 152 6.43 5.28 -3.68
CA SER A 152 6.50 4.05 -2.89
C SER A 152 5.16 3.79 -2.19
N GLU A 153 5.00 2.61 -1.58
CA GLU A 153 3.81 2.29 -0.78
C GLU A 153 3.58 3.28 0.37
N ALA A 154 4.65 3.77 1.01
CA ALA A 154 4.55 4.79 2.04
C ALA A 154 4.01 6.11 1.47
N ASP A 155 4.40 6.46 0.25
CA ASP A 155 3.98 7.70 -0.42
C ASP A 155 2.52 7.62 -0.87
N LYS A 156 2.03 6.43 -1.26
CA LYS A 156 0.61 6.20 -1.55
C LYS A 156 -0.26 6.34 -0.29
N ILE A 157 0.20 5.78 0.83
CA ILE A 157 -0.46 5.94 2.14
C ILE A 157 -0.45 7.41 2.55
N LEU A 158 0.67 8.11 2.33
CA LEU A 158 0.80 9.53 2.60
C LEU A 158 -0.15 10.36 1.72
N ALA A 159 -0.27 10.07 0.43
CA ALA A 159 -1.17 10.73 -0.50
C ALA A 159 -2.64 10.53 -0.10
N SER A 160 -3.01 9.29 0.23
CA SER A 160 -4.31 8.94 0.81
C SER A 160 -4.64 9.78 2.04
N ALA A 161 -3.70 9.91 2.97
CA ALA A 161 -3.87 10.74 4.16
C ALA A 161 -3.96 12.24 3.84
N LEU A 162 -3.12 12.74 2.92
CA LEU A 162 -3.11 14.14 2.47
C LEU A 162 -4.47 14.55 1.90
N ILE A 163 -5.01 13.74 1.01
CA ILE A 163 -6.28 14.00 0.35
C ILE A 163 -7.43 14.15 1.37
N LYS A 164 -7.41 13.37 2.46
CA LYS A 164 -8.43 13.46 3.53
C LYS A 164 -8.34 14.76 4.32
N VAL A 165 -7.12 15.23 4.62
CA VAL A 165 -6.91 16.47 5.40
C VAL A 165 -6.97 17.73 4.54
N ARG A 166 -6.71 17.61 3.23
CA ARG A 166 -6.75 18.69 2.24
C ARG A 166 -7.44 18.19 0.96
N PRO A 167 -8.78 18.22 0.91
CA PRO A 167 -9.55 17.75 -0.26
C PRO A 167 -9.24 18.50 -1.57
N SER A 168 -8.66 19.71 -1.52
CA SER A 168 -8.22 20.42 -2.72
C SER A 168 -7.04 19.73 -3.43
N SER A 169 -6.36 18.77 -2.78
CA SER A 169 -5.27 17.99 -3.38
C SER A 169 -5.77 16.83 -4.25
N VAL A 170 -7.09 16.57 -4.31
CA VAL A 170 -7.69 15.44 -5.06
C VAL A 170 -7.36 15.55 -6.54
N ASP A 171 -7.49 16.73 -7.16
CA ASP A 171 -7.24 16.95 -8.59
C ASP A 171 -5.81 16.55 -8.98
N SER A 172 -4.83 16.97 -8.18
CA SER A 172 -3.42 16.69 -8.43
C SER A 172 -3.09 15.20 -8.27
N ALA A 173 -3.71 14.52 -7.29
CA ALA A 173 -3.53 13.08 -7.10
C ALA A 173 -4.21 12.26 -8.21
N GLU A 174 -5.38 12.67 -8.67
CA GLU A 174 -6.06 12.06 -9.82
C GLU A 174 -5.25 12.20 -11.11
N HIS A 175 -4.67 13.40 -11.34
CA HIS A 175 -3.78 13.64 -12.48
C HIS A 175 -2.57 12.72 -12.45
N TYR A 176 -1.89 12.60 -11.29
CA TYR A 176 -0.78 11.66 -11.10
C TYR A 176 -1.16 10.22 -11.47
N MET A 177 -2.29 9.74 -10.94
CA MET A 177 -2.78 8.38 -11.19
C MET A 177 -3.06 8.12 -12.67
N THR A 178 -3.68 9.10 -13.33
CA THR A 178 -4.03 9.02 -14.75
C THR A 178 -2.78 8.98 -15.64
N ASP A 179 -1.78 9.80 -15.33
CA ASP A 179 -0.55 9.85 -16.13
C ASP A 179 0.34 8.62 -15.90
N ARG A 180 0.40 8.12 -14.66
CA ARG A 180 1.04 6.85 -14.33
C ARG A 180 0.38 5.68 -15.09
N ALA A 181 -0.95 5.62 -15.11
CA ALA A 181 -1.69 4.61 -15.85
C ALA A 181 -1.33 4.58 -17.35
N LYS A 182 -1.10 5.75 -17.96
CA LYS A 182 -0.68 5.86 -19.37
C LYS A 182 0.77 5.45 -19.60
N ALA A 183 1.65 5.66 -18.63
CA ALA A 183 3.09 5.41 -18.77
C ALA A 183 3.48 3.93 -18.70
N HIS A 184 2.63 3.07 -18.13
CA HIS A 184 2.93 1.65 -17.99
C HIS A 184 2.43 0.82 -19.17
N VAL A 185 3.32 -0.02 -19.74
CA VAL A 185 3.01 -0.97 -20.81
C VAL A 185 1.95 -2.00 -20.36
N ASN A 186 1.93 -2.34 -19.07
CA ASN A 186 0.89 -3.18 -18.47
C ASN A 186 0.08 -2.36 -17.44
N LEU A 187 -1.04 -1.83 -17.90
CA LEU A 187 -2.02 -1.09 -17.08
C LEU A 187 -2.45 -1.88 -15.82
N ARG A 188 -2.49 -3.23 -15.93
CA ARG A 188 -2.94 -4.12 -14.86
C ARG A 188 -1.96 -4.17 -13.70
N ASP A 189 -0.66 -4.28 -13.98
CA ASP A 189 0.38 -4.35 -12.95
C ASP A 189 0.59 -3.00 -12.26
N ALA A 190 0.52 -1.91 -13.04
CA ALA A 190 0.64 -0.56 -12.53
C ALA A 190 -0.44 -0.22 -11.50
N LEU A 191 -1.70 -0.47 -11.86
CA LEU A 191 -2.82 -0.04 -11.06
C LEU A 191 -3.21 -1.02 -9.95
N ARG A 192 -2.79 -2.30 -10.01
CA ARG A 192 -3.09 -3.28 -8.94
C ARG A 192 -2.57 -2.81 -7.57
N ALA A 193 -1.40 -2.20 -7.54
CA ALA A 193 -0.81 -1.64 -6.32
C ALA A 193 -1.46 -0.31 -5.89
N ASP A 194 -2.26 0.31 -6.75
CA ASP A 194 -2.82 1.64 -6.55
C ASP A 194 -4.34 1.62 -6.29
N VAL A 195 -4.97 0.43 -6.35
CA VAL A 195 -6.43 0.27 -6.12
C VAL A 195 -6.90 1.01 -4.87
N PRO A 196 -6.25 0.92 -3.68
CA PRO A 196 -6.74 1.59 -2.48
C PRO A 196 -6.72 3.12 -2.56
N LEU A 197 -5.79 3.70 -3.33
CA LEU A 197 -5.74 5.15 -3.52
C LEU A 197 -6.83 5.60 -4.51
N VAL A 198 -7.03 4.86 -5.59
CA VAL A 198 -8.03 5.17 -6.60
C VAL A 198 -9.45 5.03 -6.05
N THR A 199 -9.74 3.99 -5.26
CA THR A 199 -11.04 3.82 -4.60
C THR A 199 -11.33 4.98 -3.64
N GLN A 200 -10.33 5.44 -2.88
CA GLN A 200 -10.49 6.60 -2.01
C GLN A 200 -10.73 7.91 -2.78
N LEU A 201 -9.99 8.13 -3.88
CA LEU A 201 -10.23 9.27 -4.77
C LEU A 201 -11.67 9.24 -5.32
N ALA A 202 -12.12 8.08 -5.79
CA ALA A 202 -13.47 7.89 -6.30
C ALA A 202 -14.53 8.23 -5.23
N LEU A 203 -14.36 7.73 -4.01
CA LEU A 203 -15.28 8.02 -2.91
C LEU A 203 -15.35 9.52 -2.60
N LEU A 204 -14.20 10.20 -2.59
CA LEU A 204 -14.14 11.63 -2.30
C LEU A 204 -14.78 12.46 -3.41
N ARG A 205 -14.60 12.08 -4.68
CA ARG A 205 -15.34 12.67 -5.80
C ARG A 205 -16.84 12.48 -5.64
N GLY A 206 -17.28 11.28 -5.25
CA GLY A 206 -18.68 11.00 -4.95
C GLY A 206 -19.22 11.92 -3.84
N ARG A 207 -18.45 12.12 -2.77
CA ARG A 207 -18.81 13.03 -1.66
C ARG A 207 -18.86 14.50 -2.07
N GLN A 208 -18.07 14.90 -3.06
CA GLN A 208 -18.10 16.24 -3.67
C GLN A 208 -19.24 16.42 -4.68
N GLY A 209 -20.03 15.37 -4.96
CA GLY A 209 -21.08 15.37 -5.98
C GLY A 209 -20.57 15.20 -7.41
N HIS A 210 -19.27 14.93 -7.59
CA HIS A 210 -18.65 14.69 -8.90
C HIS A 210 -18.80 13.23 -9.32
N PHE A 211 -20.04 12.74 -9.41
CA PHE A 211 -20.34 11.31 -9.62
C PHE A 211 -19.77 10.74 -10.93
N GLN A 212 -19.77 11.51 -12.01
CA GLN A 212 -19.18 11.07 -13.28
C GLN A 212 -17.68 10.77 -13.16
N GLN A 213 -16.93 11.61 -12.44
CA GLN A 213 -15.50 11.41 -12.18
C GLN A 213 -15.29 10.23 -11.22
N ALA A 214 -16.14 10.10 -10.20
CA ALA A 214 -16.12 8.98 -9.27
C ALA A 214 -16.27 7.63 -9.99
N HIS A 215 -17.27 7.52 -10.87
CA HIS A 215 -17.51 6.32 -11.67
C HIS A 215 -16.37 6.03 -12.65
N ALA A 216 -15.82 7.06 -13.31
CA ALA A 216 -14.66 6.87 -14.20
C ALA A 216 -13.44 6.27 -13.47
N LEU A 217 -13.21 6.67 -12.22
CA LEU A 217 -12.14 6.10 -11.37
C LEU A 217 -12.44 4.65 -10.97
N ILE A 218 -13.70 4.29 -10.68
CA ILE A 218 -14.10 2.91 -10.41
C ILE A 218 -13.95 2.02 -11.65
N GLU A 219 -14.40 2.48 -12.82
CA GLU A 219 -14.23 1.76 -14.08
C GLU A 219 -12.76 1.50 -14.40
N LEU A 220 -11.89 2.47 -14.09
CA LEU A 220 -10.44 2.33 -14.26
C LEU A 220 -9.90 1.13 -13.46
N VAL A 221 -10.34 0.95 -12.21
CA VAL A 221 -9.88 -0.16 -11.37
C VAL A 221 -10.60 -1.47 -11.62
N GLN A 222 -11.86 -1.45 -12.04
CA GLN A 222 -12.59 -2.67 -12.42
C GLN A 222 -11.94 -3.40 -13.61
N LYS A 223 -11.37 -2.66 -14.56
CA LYS A 223 -10.63 -3.22 -15.72
C LYS A 223 -9.40 -4.06 -15.29
N ILE A 224 -8.90 -3.87 -14.07
CA ILE A 224 -7.76 -4.60 -13.50
C ILE A 224 -8.22 -5.93 -12.86
N GLY A 225 -9.39 -5.90 -12.22
CA GLY A 225 -9.89 -6.89 -11.26
C GLY A 225 -10.58 -8.13 -11.85
N SER A 226 -10.38 -8.47 -13.13
CA SER A 226 -10.99 -9.67 -13.71
C SER A 226 -10.53 -10.96 -12.99
N PRO A 227 -11.43 -11.96 -12.80
CA PRO A 227 -11.41 -12.91 -11.67
C PRO A 227 -10.36 -14.04 -11.74
N GLY A 228 -9.37 -13.96 -12.63
CA GLY A 228 -8.46 -15.07 -12.92
C GLY A 228 -7.32 -15.31 -11.91
N ASP A 229 -6.92 -14.32 -11.11
CA ASP A 229 -5.60 -14.31 -10.46
C ASP A 229 -5.61 -14.26 -8.92
N GLY A 230 -6.61 -14.86 -8.28
CA GLY A 230 -6.54 -15.27 -6.86
C GLY A 230 -6.42 -14.16 -5.81
N GLY A 231 -6.72 -12.90 -6.14
CA GLY A 231 -6.78 -11.80 -5.16
C GLY A 231 -8.23 -11.35 -4.94
N GLU A 232 -8.89 -11.84 -3.90
CA GLU A 232 -10.27 -11.47 -3.55
C GLU A 232 -10.38 -10.02 -3.02
N TYR A 233 -9.32 -9.49 -2.43
CA TYR A 233 -9.32 -8.21 -1.72
C TYR A 233 -9.57 -6.96 -2.59
N PRO A 234 -8.93 -6.76 -3.76
CA PRO A 234 -9.19 -5.59 -4.59
C PRO A 234 -10.63 -5.52 -5.10
N VAL A 235 -11.23 -6.67 -5.41
CA VAL A 235 -12.58 -6.75 -5.98
C VAL A 235 -13.62 -6.28 -4.97
N ALA A 236 -13.49 -6.69 -3.71
CA ALA A 236 -14.45 -6.36 -2.70
C ALA A 236 -14.36 -4.87 -2.28
N GLU A 237 -13.15 -4.29 -2.23
CA GLU A 237 -12.98 -2.85 -1.98
C GLU A 237 -13.58 -1.97 -3.09
N ILE A 238 -13.38 -2.36 -4.35
CA ILE A 238 -13.94 -1.68 -5.51
C ILE A 238 -15.47 -1.70 -5.42
N ARG A 239 -16.07 -2.88 -5.15
CA ARG A 239 -17.53 -3.03 -5.01
C ARG A 239 -18.11 -2.23 -3.85
N LEU A 240 -17.42 -2.21 -2.70
CA LEU A 240 -17.85 -1.39 -1.55
C LEU A 240 -17.84 0.10 -1.89
N THR A 241 -16.84 0.54 -2.63
CA THR A 241 -16.69 1.94 -3.03
C THR A 241 -17.73 2.33 -4.08
N GLU A 242 -17.95 1.48 -5.09
CA GLU A 242 -19.01 1.63 -6.08
C GLU A 242 -20.40 1.71 -5.43
N PHE A 243 -20.67 0.84 -4.45
CA PHE A 243 -21.87 0.90 -3.65
C PHE A 243 -21.99 2.25 -2.92
N ALA A 244 -20.93 2.67 -2.22
CA ALA A 244 -20.93 3.94 -1.49
C ALA A 244 -21.20 5.14 -2.42
N ILE A 245 -20.60 5.19 -3.61
CA ILE A 245 -20.85 6.22 -4.62
C ILE A 245 -22.30 6.17 -5.10
N THR A 246 -22.84 4.98 -5.38
CA THR A 246 -24.22 4.79 -5.82
C THR A 246 -25.23 5.28 -4.78
N VAL A 247 -24.97 5.03 -3.50
CA VAL A 247 -25.84 5.53 -2.42
C VAL A 247 -25.77 7.05 -2.31
N LEU A 248 -24.58 7.65 -2.45
CA LEU A 248 -24.41 9.10 -2.45
C LEU A 248 -25.14 9.75 -3.65
N GLU A 249 -25.10 9.12 -4.82
CA GLU A 249 -25.75 9.62 -6.05
C GLU A 249 -27.27 9.43 -6.01
N GLN A 250 -27.74 8.26 -5.56
CA GLN A 250 -29.13 7.83 -5.67
C GLN A 250 -29.62 7.20 -4.35
N PRO A 251 -29.85 8.01 -3.28
CA PRO A 251 -30.18 7.50 -1.95
C PRO A 251 -31.42 6.60 -1.92
N LYS A 252 -32.42 6.88 -2.78
CA LYS A 252 -33.65 6.09 -2.89
C LYS A 252 -33.43 4.67 -3.45
N GLN A 253 -32.33 4.45 -4.18
CA GLN A 253 -31.96 3.13 -4.68
C GLN A 253 -31.09 2.35 -3.68
N ALA A 254 -30.58 3.00 -2.63
CA ALA A 254 -29.75 2.38 -1.60
C ALA A 254 -30.41 1.14 -0.96
N GLN A 255 -31.74 1.15 -0.82
CA GLN A 255 -32.49 0.05 -0.23
C GLN A 255 -32.40 -1.25 -1.04
N ARG A 256 -32.29 -1.17 -2.37
CA ARG A 256 -32.08 -2.36 -3.23
C ARG A 256 -30.69 -2.95 -3.05
N PHE A 257 -29.70 -2.08 -2.90
CA PHE A 257 -28.31 -2.49 -2.76
C PHE A 257 -27.93 -2.89 -1.30
N LYS A 258 -28.74 -2.51 -0.31
CA LYS A 258 -28.59 -2.92 1.11
C LYS A 258 -28.45 -4.44 1.24
N GLN A 259 -29.21 -5.23 0.48
CA GLN A 259 -29.13 -6.69 0.51
C GLN A 259 -27.81 -7.24 -0.06
N GLU A 260 -27.29 -6.63 -1.14
CA GLU A 260 -25.99 -7.01 -1.70
C GLU A 260 -24.84 -6.60 -0.79
N PHE A 261 -24.94 -5.42 -0.17
CA PHE A 261 -23.99 -4.92 0.81
C PHE A 261 -23.91 -5.83 2.04
N VAL A 262 -25.06 -6.23 2.60
CA VAL A 262 -25.13 -7.19 3.71
C VAL A 262 -24.53 -8.54 3.31
N LYS A 263 -24.79 -9.04 2.10
CA LYS A 263 -24.15 -10.26 1.59
C LYS A 263 -22.64 -10.11 1.51
N LEU A 264 -22.14 -8.97 1.05
CA LEU A 264 -20.72 -8.69 0.94
C LEU A 264 -20.05 -8.62 2.33
N ILE A 265 -20.66 -7.89 3.27
CA ILE A 265 -20.25 -7.82 4.67
C ILE A 265 -20.20 -9.21 5.31
N ASN A 266 -21.28 -9.98 5.17
CA ASN A 266 -21.36 -11.32 5.73
C ASN A 266 -20.30 -12.25 5.11
N GLY A 267 -19.99 -12.07 3.82
CA GLY A 267 -18.87 -12.74 3.17
C GLY A 267 -17.54 -12.44 3.87
N PHE A 268 -17.22 -11.16 4.10
CA PHE A 268 -16.00 -10.79 4.82
C PHE A 268 -15.92 -11.39 6.23
N THR A 269 -17.03 -11.41 6.97
CA THR A 269 -17.06 -12.02 8.31
C THR A 269 -16.89 -13.54 8.25
N LEU A 270 -17.51 -14.22 7.29
CA LEU A 270 -17.32 -15.67 7.10
C LEU A 270 -15.88 -16.05 6.74
N PHE A 271 -15.14 -15.16 6.07
CA PHE A 271 -13.74 -15.36 5.71
C PHE A 271 -12.75 -14.78 6.72
N GLY A 272 -13.20 -14.33 7.90
CA GLY A 272 -12.33 -13.84 8.98
C GLY A 272 -11.66 -12.49 8.69
N ALA A 273 -12.26 -11.66 7.84
CA ALA A 273 -11.76 -10.34 7.47
C ALA A 273 -12.36 -9.20 8.32
N ASP A 274 -12.83 -9.48 9.53
CA ASP A 274 -13.55 -8.53 10.39
C ASP A 274 -12.75 -7.27 10.71
N ASN A 275 -11.43 -7.39 10.86
CA ASN A 275 -10.55 -6.22 11.06
C ASN A 275 -10.48 -5.31 9.83
N TYR A 276 -10.47 -5.88 8.63
CA TYR A 276 -10.50 -5.11 7.38
C TYR A 276 -11.85 -4.40 7.23
N LEU A 277 -12.94 -5.11 7.48
CA LEU A 277 -14.28 -4.55 7.40
C LEU A 277 -14.49 -3.43 8.44
N SER A 278 -14.07 -3.64 9.68
CA SER A 278 -14.16 -2.64 10.75
C SER A 278 -13.38 -1.38 10.38
N GLN A 279 -12.18 -1.53 9.83
CA GLN A 279 -11.37 -0.40 9.35
C GLN A 279 -12.00 0.29 8.14
N PHE A 280 -12.52 -0.47 7.18
CA PHE A 280 -13.20 0.10 6.02
C PHE A 280 -14.44 0.88 6.45
N ILE A 281 -15.22 0.37 7.41
CA ILE A 281 -16.37 1.05 7.98
C ILE A 281 -15.93 2.29 8.76
N GLU A 282 -14.95 2.18 9.68
CA GLU A 282 -14.39 3.31 10.44
C GLU A 282 -13.87 4.42 9.52
N TRP A 283 -13.13 4.05 8.47
CA TRP A 283 -12.53 4.98 7.53
C TRP A 283 -13.54 5.67 6.64
N ASN A 284 -14.75 5.12 6.52
CA ASN A 284 -15.85 5.61 5.70
C ASN A 284 -17.12 5.86 6.52
N GLN A 285 -16.99 6.03 7.85
CA GLN A 285 -18.10 6.10 8.81
C GLN A 285 -19.16 7.14 8.42
N LEU A 286 -18.72 8.30 7.90
CA LEU A 286 -19.64 9.35 7.43
C LEU A 286 -20.51 8.92 6.24
N THR A 287 -20.03 8.05 5.36
CA THR A 287 -20.81 7.56 4.22
C THR A 287 -21.78 6.46 4.63
N PHE A 288 -21.40 5.60 5.59
CA PHE A 288 -22.28 4.55 6.10
C PHE A 288 -23.34 5.05 7.09
N MET A 289 -23.06 6.11 7.85
CA MET A 289 -24.07 6.76 8.70
C MET A 289 -25.23 7.35 7.88
N LEU A 290 -24.96 7.89 6.68
CA LEU A 290 -26.00 8.40 5.78
C LEU A 290 -26.89 7.27 5.20
N VAL A 291 -26.36 6.05 5.08
CA VAL A 291 -27.14 4.87 4.70
C VAL A 291 -28.02 4.38 5.85
N ALA A 292 -27.50 4.44 7.08
CA ALA A 292 -28.22 3.99 8.29
C ALA A 292 -29.33 4.95 8.73
N GLN A 293 -29.16 6.27 8.54
CA GLN A 293 -30.14 7.29 8.94
C GLN A 293 -31.32 7.43 7.96
N GLY A 294 -31.30 6.76 6.81
CA GLY A 294 -32.40 6.76 5.85
C GLY A 294 -33.65 5.97 6.26
N ASP A 295 -33.60 5.22 7.37
CA ASP A 295 -34.71 4.37 7.86
C ASP A 295 -35.59 5.05 8.95
N ASP A 296 -35.20 6.19 9.55
CA ASP A 296 -35.90 6.76 10.74
C ASP A 296 -36.95 7.85 10.45
N HIS A 297 -37.26 8.16 9.19
CA HIS A 297 -38.23 9.21 8.84
C HIS A 297 -39.51 8.73 8.13
N HIS A 298 -39.82 7.44 8.16
CA HIS A 298 -41.08 6.92 7.66
C HIS A 298 -41.72 5.86 8.58
N GLU A 299 -42.06 6.27 9.79
CA GLU A 299 -43.29 5.77 10.45
C GLU A 299 -44.01 6.98 11.05
N GLY A 300 -45.02 7.46 10.32
CA GLY A 300 -46.09 8.32 10.81
C GLY A 300 -47.38 7.52 10.83
#